data_AF-A0A2N5AGN8-F1
#
_entry.id   AF-A0A2N5AGN8-F1
#
_cell.length_a   1.000
_cell.length_b   1.000
_cell.length_c   1.000
_cell.angle_alpha   90.00
_cell.angle_beta   90.00
_cell.angle_gamma   90.00
#
_symmetry.space_group_name_H-M   'P 1'
#
loop_
_entity.id
_entity.type
_entity.pdbx_description
1 polymer ?
#
loop_
_entity_poly.entity_id
_entity_poly.type
_entity_poly.pdbx_seq_one_letter_code
_entity_poly.pdbx_strand_id
1 'polypeptide(L)'
;MKGSIFRHPSPLPVGVSSGYVMTVLGQLPINEMGVTLMHEHILLDASGKWVPPCCCSDRHLAEMPVKMENLGELSLNPLMSRDNCQLFDVDVAIDELTKYRALGGETVVDPTNIGIGRDPKALARIARLTGLNIIMGTGLYLE
;
A
#
# COMPACT_ATOMS: atom_id res chain seq x y z
N MET A 1 31.77 19.61 2.85
CA MET A 1 31.63 18.21 3.31
C MET A 1 31.91 17.31 2.12
N LYS A 2 32.92 16.43 2.21
CA LYS A 2 33.26 15.46 1.14
C LYS A 2 32.13 14.42 1.00
N GLY A 3 31.77 14.08 -0.23
CA GLY A 3 30.61 13.26 -0.58
C GLY A 3 30.59 11.90 0.13
N SER A 4 29.45 11.57 0.73
CA SER A 4 29.19 10.25 1.30
C SER A 4 29.09 9.24 0.17
N ILE A 5 29.73 8.07 0.32
CA ILE A 5 29.60 6.95 -0.63
C ILE A 5 28.16 6.41 -0.75
N PHE A 6 27.29 6.77 0.21
CA PHE A 6 25.86 6.42 0.19
C PHE A 6 24.99 7.47 -0.49
N ARG A 7 25.55 8.62 -0.90
CA ARG A 7 24.78 9.70 -1.53
C ARG A 7 25.12 9.77 -3.01
N HIS A 8 24.07 9.90 -3.83
CA HIS A 8 24.22 10.12 -5.26
C HIS A 8 25.09 11.37 -5.51
N PRO A 9 26.04 11.35 -6.46
CA PRO A 9 26.98 12.45 -6.71
C PRO A 9 26.30 13.76 -7.14
N SER A 10 25.05 13.69 -7.57
CA SER A 10 24.15 14.84 -7.73
C SER A 10 22.88 14.56 -6.90
N PRO A 11 22.53 15.39 -5.89
CA PRO A 11 21.32 15.14 -5.12
C PRO A 11 20.11 15.10 -6.04
N LEU A 12 19.24 14.10 -5.85
CA LEU A 12 17.94 14.07 -6.51
C LEU A 12 17.19 15.38 -6.17
N PRO A 13 16.33 15.88 -7.07
CA PRO A 13 15.63 17.15 -6.86
C PRO A 13 14.76 17.15 -5.60
N VAL A 14 14.40 15.97 -5.08
CA VAL A 14 13.71 15.79 -3.80
C VAL A 14 14.54 14.91 -2.88
N GLY A 15 14.71 15.36 -1.64
CA GLY A 15 15.39 14.65 -0.56
C GLY A 15 15.07 15.27 0.81
N VAL A 16 15.57 14.68 1.90
CA VAL A 16 15.19 15.07 3.28
C VAL A 16 15.46 16.54 3.64
N SER A 17 16.36 17.22 2.93
CA SER A 17 16.67 18.64 3.11
C SER A 17 16.03 19.57 2.07
N SER A 18 15.18 19.04 1.18
CA SER A 18 14.61 19.82 0.07
C SER A 18 13.39 20.66 0.46
N GLY A 19 12.70 20.30 1.56
CA GLY A 19 11.40 20.89 1.91
C GLY A 19 10.23 20.32 1.10
N TYR A 20 10.47 19.28 0.30
CA TYR A 20 9.46 18.59 -0.50
C TYR A 20 9.47 17.07 -0.27
N VAL A 21 8.35 16.44 -0.56
CA VAL A 21 8.21 15.00 -0.79
C VAL A 21 7.77 14.73 -2.23
N MET A 22 7.98 13.50 -2.71
CA MET A 22 7.53 13.09 -4.03
C MET A 22 6.28 12.22 -3.90
N THR A 23 5.16 12.71 -4.40
CA THR A 23 3.92 11.94 -4.56
C THR A 23 3.88 11.30 -5.95
N VAL A 24 2.95 10.39 -6.17
CA VAL A 24 2.67 9.82 -7.51
C VAL A 24 2.16 10.84 -8.53
N LEU A 25 1.77 12.05 -8.08
CA LEU A 25 1.34 13.17 -8.95
C LEU A 25 2.40 14.28 -9.06
N GLY A 26 3.53 14.17 -8.36
CA GLY A 26 4.61 15.17 -8.38
C GLY A 26 5.07 15.62 -6.99
N GLN A 27 5.87 16.69 -6.97
CA GLN A 27 6.42 17.24 -5.74
C GLN A 27 5.33 17.91 -4.90
N LEU A 28 5.40 17.72 -3.58
CA LEU A 28 4.51 18.34 -2.60
C LEU A 28 5.35 19.00 -1.49
N PRO A 29 5.09 20.27 -1.12
CA PRO A 29 5.71 20.90 0.04
C PRO A 29 5.43 20.13 1.34
N ILE A 30 6.43 19.98 2.22
CA ILE A 30 6.26 19.20 3.46
C ILE A 30 5.17 19.74 4.40
N ASN A 31 4.90 21.06 4.36
CA ASN A 31 3.87 21.70 5.16
C ASN A 31 2.44 21.42 4.65
N GLU A 32 2.30 20.82 3.47
CA GLU A 32 1.02 20.41 2.88
C GLU A 32 0.73 18.91 3.10
N MET A 33 1.62 18.16 3.75
CA MET A 33 1.40 16.73 4.02
C MET A 33 0.23 16.47 4.98
N GLY A 34 -0.08 17.42 5.87
CA GLY A 34 -1.19 17.31 6.82
C GLY A 34 -1.20 16.01 7.64
N VAL A 35 -2.39 15.54 8.01
CA VAL A 35 -2.54 14.24 8.68
C VAL A 35 -2.13 13.15 7.71
N THR A 36 -1.18 12.30 8.13
CA THR A 36 -0.52 11.32 7.26
C THR A 36 -0.58 9.92 7.85
N LEU A 37 -1.01 8.93 7.06
CA LEU A 37 -0.77 7.51 7.35
C LEU A 37 0.58 7.11 6.71
N MET A 38 1.55 6.76 7.55
CA MET A 38 2.95 6.58 7.14
C MET A 38 3.28 5.19 6.59
N HIS A 39 2.37 4.21 6.70
CA HIS A 39 2.61 2.84 6.25
C HIS A 39 1.28 2.13 6.01
N GLU A 40 0.77 2.21 4.78
CA GLU A 40 -0.45 1.49 4.37
C GLU A 40 -0.21 0.79 3.04
N HIS A 41 -0.85 -0.35 2.82
CA HIS A 41 -0.86 -0.98 1.50
C HIS A 41 -2.20 -0.69 0.82
N ILE A 42 -2.20 0.20 -0.16
CA ILE A 42 -3.43 0.59 -0.88
C ILE A 42 -3.83 -0.53 -1.85
N LEU A 43 -2.83 -1.12 -2.50
CA LEU A 43 -2.95 -2.36 -3.27
C LEU A 43 -1.82 -3.29 -2.84
N LEU A 44 -2.09 -4.59 -2.77
CA LEU A 44 -1.16 -5.57 -2.23
C LEU A 44 -1.38 -6.94 -2.85
N ASP A 45 -0.29 -7.59 -3.24
CA ASP A 45 -0.26 -9.03 -3.47
C ASP A 45 0.53 -9.71 -2.36
N ALA A 46 -0.18 -10.28 -1.38
CA ALA A 46 0.39 -11.12 -0.33
C ALA A 46 0.17 -12.62 -0.59
N SER A 47 -0.26 -13.00 -1.80
CA SER A 47 -0.58 -14.40 -2.13
C SER A 47 0.63 -15.33 -2.04
N GLY A 48 1.86 -14.81 -2.11
CA GLY A 48 3.08 -15.57 -1.86
C GLY A 48 3.24 -16.06 -0.40
N LYS A 49 2.47 -15.52 0.55
CA LYS A 49 2.42 -15.98 1.95
C LYS A 49 1.25 -16.90 2.25
N TRP A 50 0.31 -17.03 1.31
CA TRP A 50 -0.81 -17.94 1.43
C TRP A 50 -0.36 -19.39 1.27
N VAL A 51 -0.78 -20.26 2.18
CA VAL A 51 -0.49 -21.70 2.13
C VAL A 51 -1.80 -22.47 2.16
N PRO A 52 -2.07 -23.34 1.17
CA PRO A 52 -3.30 -24.11 1.14
C PRO A 52 -3.36 -25.07 2.36
N PRO A 53 -4.54 -25.25 2.98
CA PRO A 53 -4.71 -26.20 4.07
C PRO A 53 -4.37 -27.64 3.65
N CYS A 54 -3.78 -28.40 4.56
CA CYS A 54 -3.45 -29.81 4.33
C CYS A 54 -4.71 -30.69 4.26
N CYS A 55 -5.70 -30.40 5.12
CA CYS A 55 -6.97 -31.12 5.20
C CYS A 55 -7.91 -30.72 4.06
N CYS A 56 -8.55 -31.71 3.42
CA CYS A 56 -9.48 -31.44 2.32
C CYS A 56 -10.74 -30.68 2.76
N SER A 57 -11.16 -30.84 4.02
CA SER A 57 -12.34 -30.16 4.60
C SER A 57 -12.22 -28.64 4.57
N ASP A 58 -11.00 -28.13 4.71
CA ASP A 58 -10.77 -26.70 4.97
C ASP A 58 -10.45 -25.95 3.67
N ARG A 59 -10.25 -26.67 2.55
CA ARG A 59 -9.95 -26.07 1.25
C ARG A 59 -11.06 -25.16 0.76
N HIS A 60 -12.31 -25.48 1.05
CA HIS A 60 -13.43 -24.61 0.70
C HIS A 60 -13.31 -23.24 1.38
N LEU A 61 -12.96 -23.21 2.67
CA LEU A 61 -12.77 -21.98 3.44
C LEU A 61 -11.58 -21.15 2.94
N ALA A 62 -10.51 -21.82 2.50
CA ALA A 62 -9.30 -21.16 2.01
C ALA A 62 -9.45 -20.52 0.62
N GLU A 63 -10.31 -21.05 -0.23
CA GLU A 63 -10.50 -20.57 -1.62
C GLU A 63 -11.80 -19.77 -1.80
N MET A 64 -12.73 -19.80 -0.84
CA MET A 64 -13.93 -18.98 -0.92
C MET A 64 -13.61 -17.48 -0.68
N PRO A 65 -14.38 -16.56 -1.30
CA PRO A 65 -14.23 -15.13 -1.02
C PRO A 65 -14.45 -14.80 0.45
N VAL A 66 -13.87 -13.68 0.90
CA VAL A 66 -14.12 -13.13 2.24
C VAL A 66 -15.61 -12.76 2.36
N LYS A 67 -16.27 -13.30 3.38
CA LYS A 67 -17.68 -13.04 3.69
C LYS A 67 -17.92 -13.09 5.20
N MET A 68 -19.11 -12.70 5.64
CA MET A 68 -19.46 -12.78 7.06
C MET A 68 -19.43 -14.22 7.60
N GLU A 69 -19.70 -15.22 6.76
CA GLU A 69 -19.73 -16.63 7.17
C GLU A 69 -18.35 -17.20 7.54
N ASN A 70 -17.25 -16.67 6.97
CA ASN A 70 -15.89 -17.15 7.24
C ASN A 70 -15.04 -16.16 8.06
N LEU A 71 -15.61 -15.03 8.51
CA LEU A 71 -14.87 -14.01 9.25
C LEU A 71 -14.26 -14.53 10.56
N GLY A 72 -14.93 -15.48 11.23
CA GLY A 72 -14.40 -16.10 12.46
C GLY A 72 -13.08 -16.83 12.23
N GLU A 73 -12.98 -17.58 11.12
CA GLU A 73 -11.76 -18.30 10.74
C GLU A 73 -10.65 -17.31 10.35
N LEU A 74 -10.98 -16.29 9.55
CA LEU A 74 -10.04 -15.25 9.13
C LEU A 74 -9.48 -14.45 10.32
N SER A 75 -10.27 -14.26 11.38
CA SER A 75 -9.81 -13.58 12.59
C SER A 75 -8.74 -14.37 13.34
N LEU A 76 -8.68 -15.69 13.16
CA LEU A 76 -7.67 -16.57 13.76
C LEU A 76 -6.47 -16.77 12.85
N ASN A 77 -6.69 -16.87 11.53
CA ASN A 77 -5.62 -17.02 10.55
C ASN A 77 -5.93 -16.25 9.25
N PRO A 78 -5.59 -14.95 9.18
CA PRO A 78 -5.90 -14.12 8.01
C PRO A 78 -5.26 -14.63 6.71
N LEU A 79 -4.12 -15.33 6.81
CA LEU A 79 -3.38 -15.86 5.66
C LEU A 79 -3.93 -17.18 5.13
N MET A 80 -5.00 -17.73 5.73
CA MET A 80 -5.60 -18.98 5.28
C MET A 80 -6.47 -18.80 4.03
N SER A 81 -6.99 -17.60 3.78
CA SER A 81 -7.80 -17.29 2.61
C SER A 81 -6.94 -16.63 1.54
N ARG A 82 -7.00 -17.16 0.33
CA ARG A 82 -6.30 -16.58 -0.83
C ARG A 82 -6.84 -15.19 -1.14
N ASP A 83 -8.17 -15.03 -1.07
CA ASP A 83 -8.88 -13.79 -1.34
C ASP A 83 -8.46 -12.68 -0.35
N ASN A 84 -8.36 -13.01 0.94
CA ASN A 84 -7.93 -12.06 1.97
C ASN A 84 -6.46 -11.62 1.82
N CYS A 85 -5.63 -12.40 1.12
CA CYS A 85 -4.23 -12.07 0.83
C CYS A 85 -4.07 -11.12 -0.37
N GLN A 86 -5.15 -10.65 -0.98
CA GLN A 86 -5.12 -9.86 -2.21
C GLN A 86 -5.95 -8.58 -2.04
N LEU A 87 -5.30 -7.42 -2.16
CA LEU A 87 -5.94 -6.12 -2.21
C LEU A 87 -5.85 -5.57 -3.64
N PHE A 88 -6.70 -6.07 -4.53
CA PHE A 88 -6.65 -5.73 -5.97
C PHE A 88 -7.78 -4.83 -6.44
N ASP A 89 -8.82 -4.64 -5.63
CA ASP A 89 -9.97 -3.83 -6.00
C ASP A 89 -9.69 -2.33 -5.78
N VAL A 90 -9.47 -1.63 -6.91
CA VAL A 90 -9.19 -0.20 -6.93
C VAL A 90 -10.38 0.63 -6.46
N ASP A 91 -11.61 0.19 -6.76
CA ASP A 91 -12.80 0.97 -6.42
C ASP A 91 -13.08 0.86 -4.92
N VAL A 92 -12.89 -0.31 -4.31
CA VAL A 92 -12.90 -0.48 -2.84
C VAL A 92 -11.80 0.37 -2.18
N ALA A 93 -10.59 0.39 -2.74
CA ALA A 93 -9.50 1.21 -2.20
C ALA A 93 -9.84 2.72 -2.24
N ILE A 94 -10.50 3.19 -3.30
CA ILE A 94 -10.98 4.58 -3.41
C ILE A 94 -12.03 4.87 -2.34
N ASP A 95 -12.99 3.97 -2.14
CA ASP A 95 -14.05 4.16 -1.15
C ASP A 95 -13.51 4.24 0.28
N GLU A 96 -12.59 3.35 0.66
CA GLU A 96 -11.95 3.37 1.98
C GLU A 96 -11.11 4.64 2.20
N LEU A 97 -10.30 5.01 1.21
CA LEU A 97 -9.48 6.22 1.28
C LEU A 97 -10.31 7.50 1.25
N THR A 98 -11.48 7.50 0.64
CA THR A 98 -12.42 8.63 0.68
C THR A 98 -12.94 8.85 2.10
N LYS A 99 -13.16 7.79 2.88
CA LYS A 99 -13.50 7.93 4.31
C LYS A 99 -12.36 8.56 5.10
N TYR A 100 -11.11 8.13 4.85
CA TYR A 100 -9.94 8.76 5.46
C TYR A 100 -9.84 10.25 5.11
N ARG A 101 -10.04 10.60 3.84
CA ARG A 101 -10.08 11.99 3.38
C ARG A 101 -11.15 12.80 4.11
N ALA A 102 -12.36 12.25 4.23
CA ALA A 102 -13.49 12.91 4.90
C ALA A 102 -13.26 13.17 6.40
N LEU A 103 -12.37 12.41 7.05
CA LEU A 103 -11.96 12.58 8.44
C LEU A 103 -10.77 13.55 8.62
N GLY A 104 -10.35 14.24 7.55
CA GLY A 104 -9.24 15.19 7.58
C GLY A 104 -7.87 14.58 7.24
N GLY A 105 -7.85 13.34 6.75
CA GLY A 105 -6.65 12.74 6.16
C GLY A 105 -6.20 13.49 4.91
N GLU A 106 -4.89 13.67 4.75
CA GLU A 106 -4.30 14.40 3.61
C GLU A 106 -3.33 13.53 2.82
N THR A 107 -2.54 12.70 3.50
CA THR A 107 -1.46 11.94 2.86
C THR A 107 -1.44 10.47 3.27
N VAL A 108 -1.12 9.60 2.32
CA VAL A 108 -0.86 8.17 2.57
C VAL A 108 0.47 7.78 1.95
N VAL A 109 1.30 7.08 2.71
CA VAL A 109 2.55 6.50 2.25
C VAL A 109 2.32 5.01 2.00
N ASP A 110 2.48 4.61 0.75
CA ASP A 110 2.36 3.22 0.33
C ASP A 110 3.75 2.59 0.14
N PRO A 111 4.23 1.73 1.05
CA PRO A 111 5.55 1.11 0.95
C PRO A 111 5.56 -0.17 0.11
N THR A 112 4.48 -0.50 -0.60
CA THR A 112 4.41 -1.64 -1.51
C THR A 112 5.51 -1.51 -2.56
N ASN A 113 6.32 -2.55 -2.69
CA ASN A 113 7.54 -2.51 -3.48
C ASN A 113 7.60 -3.72 -4.44
N ILE A 114 8.78 -3.97 -5.02
CA ILE A 114 8.95 -5.06 -5.98
C ILE A 114 8.87 -6.39 -5.22
N GLY A 115 7.90 -7.23 -5.61
CA GLY A 115 7.64 -8.54 -4.99
C GLY A 115 6.23 -8.68 -4.42
N ILE A 116 5.55 -7.57 -4.12
CA ILE A 116 4.24 -7.56 -3.44
C ILE A 116 3.18 -6.68 -4.13
N GLY A 117 3.31 -6.46 -5.44
CA GLY A 117 2.21 -5.89 -6.25
C GLY A 117 2.19 -4.36 -6.43
N ARG A 118 3.33 -3.66 -6.35
CA ARG A 118 3.38 -2.20 -6.57
C ARG A 118 2.85 -1.79 -7.95
N ASP A 119 1.82 -0.93 -7.99
CA ASP A 119 1.26 -0.37 -9.24
C ASP A 119 1.22 1.18 -9.24
N PRO A 120 2.22 1.85 -9.85
CA PRO A 120 2.27 3.30 -9.93
C PRO A 120 1.09 3.95 -10.67
N LYS A 121 0.52 3.26 -11.68
CA LYS A 121 -0.58 3.81 -12.49
C LYS A 121 -1.89 3.79 -11.70
N ALA A 122 -2.15 2.70 -10.99
CA ALA A 122 -3.31 2.59 -10.11
C ALA A 122 -3.22 3.61 -8.98
N LEU A 123 -2.07 3.74 -8.30
CA LEU A 123 -1.88 4.76 -7.25
C LEU A 123 -2.12 6.18 -7.76
N ALA A 124 -1.65 6.51 -8.98
CA ALA A 124 -1.91 7.81 -9.58
C ALA A 124 -3.39 8.02 -9.96
N ARG A 125 -4.13 6.97 -10.30
CA ARG A 125 -5.60 7.04 -10.51
C ARG A 125 -6.30 7.29 -9.17
N ILE A 126 -5.96 6.53 -8.13
CA ILE A 126 -6.54 6.64 -6.79
C ILE A 126 -6.30 8.05 -6.23
N ALA A 127 -5.07 8.57 -6.28
CA ALA A 127 -4.74 9.92 -5.81
C ALA A 127 -5.62 11.00 -6.45
N ARG A 128 -5.88 10.90 -7.77
CA ARG A 128 -6.74 11.87 -8.47
C ARG A 128 -8.21 11.77 -8.06
N LEU A 129 -8.70 10.57 -7.77
CA LEU A 129 -10.11 10.34 -7.46
C LEU A 129 -10.44 10.63 -5.99
N THR A 130 -9.50 10.37 -5.07
CA THR A 130 -9.68 10.64 -3.63
C THR A 130 -9.23 12.04 -3.23
N GLY A 131 -8.38 12.68 -4.03
CA GLY A 131 -7.75 13.96 -3.69
C GLY A 131 -6.69 13.85 -2.59
N LEU A 132 -6.22 12.65 -2.27
CA LEU A 132 -5.14 12.41 -1.32
C LEU A 132 -3.77 12.55 -1.99
N ASN A 133 -2.79 12.98 -1.19
CA ASN A 133 -1.38 12.90 -1.54
C ASN A 133 -0.91 11.46 -1.31
N ILE A 134 -0.53 10.74 -2.38
CA ILE A 134 -0.01 9.37 -2.26
C ILE A 134 1.49 9.35 -2.52
N ILE A 135 2.28 8.95 -1.52
CA ILE A 135 3.73 8.76 -1.63
C ILE A 135 3.98 7.27 -1.86
N MET A 136 4.65 6.94 -2.96
CA MET A 136 4.93 5.54 -3.33
C MET A 136 6.36 5.15 -2.94
N GLY A 137 6.47 4.00 -2.30
CA GLY A 137 7.72 3.37 -1.91
C GLY A 137 8.47 2.69 -3.06
N THR A 138 9.67 2.22 -2.73
CA THR A 138 10.54 1.46 -3.64
C THR A 138 11.40 0.47 -2.85
N GLY A 139 12.16 -0.36 -3.56
CA GLY A 139 12.97 -1.43 -2.99
C GLY A 139 12.47 -2.82 -3.37
N LEU A 140 13.05 -3.82 -2.72
CA LEU A 140 12.72 -5.23 -2.86
C LEU A 140 12.07 -5.72 -1.57
N TYR A 141 11.07 -6.60 -1.67
CA TYR A 141 10.51 -7.31 -0.52
C TYR A 141 11.36 -8.53 -0.13
N LEU A 142 10.98 -9.19 0.96
CA LEU A 142 11.59 -10.44 1.41
C LEU A 142 11.46 -11.54 0.35
N GLU A 143 12.49 -12.39 0.24
CA GLU A 143 12.43 -13.70 -0.42
C GLU A 143 11.67 -14.73 0.45
#